data_AF-A0A925TW67-F1
#
_entry.id   AF-A0A925TW67-F1
#
_cell.length_a   1.000
_cell.length_b   1.000
_cell.length_c   1.000
_cell.angle_alpha   90.00
_cell.angle_beta   90.00
_cell.angle_gamma   90.00
#
_symmetry.space_group_name_H-M   'P 1'
#
loop_
_entity.id
_entity.type
_entity.pdbx_description
1 polymer ?
#
loop_
_entity_poly.entity_id
_entity_poly.type
_entity_poly.pdbx_seq_one_letter_code
_entity_poly.pdbx_strand_id
1 'polypeptide(L)'
;MKQKKINIKILSALITHCSLLIFFLSSCEKEITLDIPQAEPKLVVEGSIENGMPPFITLTQTIPFYGEINFNELDNYYAHDAEVIVNDGTASVTLTEYCLSELPEELIPIVAEFLGLA
;
A
#
# COMPACT_ATOMS: atom_id res chain seq x y z
N MET A 1 -42.18 -53.22 -31.37
CA MET A 1 -42.43 -52.40 -30.16
C MET A 1 -41.19 -52.18 -29.26
N LYS A 2 -40.07 -52.91 -29.40
CA LYS A 2 -38.86 -52.77 -28.55
C LYS A 2 -38.00 -51.51 -28.83
N GLN A 3 -37.85 -51.12 -30.10
CA GLN A 3 -37.02 -49.96 -30.51
C GLN A 3 -37.49 -48.62 -29.92
N LYS A 4 -38.81 -48.38 -29.85
CA LYS A 4 -39.39 -47.14 -29.31
C LYS A 4 -39.14 -46.98 -27.80
N LYS A 5 -39.07 -48.10 -27.06
CA LYS A 5 -38.76 -48.12 -25.61
C LYS A 5 -37.27 -47.87 -25.33
N ILE A 6 -36.38 -48.22 -26.26
CA ILE A 6 -34.93 -48.02 -26.13
C ILE A 6 -34.59 -46.53 -26.27
N ASN A 7 -35.12 -45.83 -27.28
CA ASN A 7 -34.94 -44.38 -27.41
C ASN A 7 -35.50 -43.58 -26.23
N ILE A 8 -36.63 -44.02 -25.65
CA ILE A 8 -37.21 -43.37 -24.46
C ILE A 8 -36.33 -43.55 -23.21
N LYS A 9 -35.71 -44.73 -23.01
CA LYS A 9 -34.80 -44.98 -21.88
C LYS A 9 -33.47 -44.24 -22.00
N ILE A 10 -32.93 -44.14 -23.21
CA ILE A 10 -31.69 -43.39 -23.49
C ILE A 10 -31.94 -41.89 -23.29
N LEU A 11 -33.09 -41.38 -23.76
CA LEU A 11 -33.50 -39.99 -23.57
C LEU A 11 -33.67 -39.64 -22.09
N SER A 12 -34.31 -40.50 -21.28
CA SER A 12 -34.45 -40.26 -19.84
C SER A 12 -33.12 -40.31 -19.09
N ALA A 13 -32.20 -41.18 -19.51
CA ALA A 13 -30.87 -41.31 -18.90
C ALA A 13 -29.99 -40.10 -19.22
N LEU A 14 -30.07 -39.55 -20.44
CA LEU A 14 -29.38 -38.32 -20.83
C LEU A 14 -29.90 -37.11 -20.04
N ILE A 15 -31.21 -37.00 -19.84
CA ILE A 15 -31.82 -35.91 -19.05
C ILE A 15 -31.35 -35.98 -17.59
N THR A 16 -31.29 -37.18 -16.99
CA THR A 16 -30.82 -37.34 -15.61
C THR A 16 -29.32 -37.03 -15.47
N HIS A 17 -28.49 -37.46 -16.43
CA HIS A 17 -27.06 -37.11 -16.43
C HIS A 17 -26.82 -35.61 -16.61
N CYS A 18 -27.60 -34.95 -17.47
CA CYS A 18 -27.49 -33.51 -17.70
C CYS A 18 -27.88 -32.70 -16.46
N SER A 19 -28.95 -33.11 -15.77
CA SER A 19 -29.40 -32.47 -14.52
C SER A 19 -28.39 -32.60 -13.38
N LEU A 20 -27.69 -33.75 -13.29
CA LEU A 20 -26.62 -33.95 -12.31
C LEU A 20 -25.41 -33.05 -12.60
N LEU A 21 -25.05 -32.89 -13.87
CA LEU A 21 -23.96 -32.02 -14.31
C LEU A 21 -24.22 -30.54 -14.02
N ILE A 22 -25.45 -30.07 -14.20
CA ILE A 22 -25.85 -28.69 -13.90
C ILE A 22 -25.74 -28.39 -12.39
N PHE A 23 -26.00 -29.38 -11.53
CA PHE A 23 -25.87 -29.23 -10.07
C PHE A 23 -24.41 -29.07 -9.63
N PHE A 24 -23.47 -29.76 -10.30
CA PHE A 24 -22.03 -29.62 -10.01
C PHE A 24 -21.41 -28.32 -10.54
N LEU A 25 -22.07 -27.62 -11.47
CA LEU A 25 -21.60 -26.34 -12.03
C LEU A 25 -22.10 -25.12 -11.24
N SER A 26 -22.96 -25.31 -10.24
CA SER A 26 -23.50 -24.23 -9.41
C SER A 26 -22.53 -23.88 -8.27
N SER A 27 -21.56 -23.00 -8.51
CA SER A 27 -20.77 -22.38 -7.44
C SER A 27 -21.57 -21.24 -6.80
N CYS A 28 -21.74 -21.28 -5.47
CA CYS A 28 -22.34 -20.18 -4.71
C CYS A 28 -21.23 -19.21 -4.32
N GLU A 29 -20.82 -18.34 -5.24
CA GLU A 29 -19.95 -17.22 -4.88
C GLU A 29 -20.78 -16.11 -4.22
N LYS A 30 -20.16 -15.42 -3.28
CA LYS A 30 -20.75 -14.26 -2.63
C LYS A 30 -19.88 -13.06 -2.97
N GLU A 31 -20.46 -12.10 -3.67
CA GLU A 31 -19.81 -10.81 -3.90
C GLU A 31 -19.63 -10.11 -2.55
N ILE A 32 -18.38 -9.75 -2.23
CA ILE A 32 -18.03 -9.01 -1.02
C ILE A 32 -17.62 -7.61 -1.48
N THR A 33 -18.47 -6.63 -1.21
CA THR A 33 -18.10 -5.22 -1.34
C THR A 33 -17.44 -4.78 -0.03
N LEU A 34 -16.13 -4.56 -0.09
CA LEU A 34 -15.35 -4.00 1.03
C LEU A 34 -15.43 -2.47 0.93
N ASP A 35 -16.20 -1.85 1.81
CA ASP A 35 -16.14 -0.40 2.00
C ASP A 35 -14.97 -0.09 2.93
N ILE A 36 -13.84 0.31 2.33
CA ILE A 36 -12.62 0.60 3.07
C ILE A 36 -12.62 2.11 3.37
N PRO A 37 -12.72 2.51 4.65
CA PRO A 37 -12.66 3.91 5.01
C PRO A 37 -11.31 4.49 4.58
N GLN A 38 -11.33 5.69 4.03
CA GLN A 38 -10.12 6.43 3.73
C GLN A 38 -9.38 6.74 5.04
N ALA A 39 -8.09 6.37 5.09
CA ALA A 39 -7.26 6.65 6.25
C ALA A 39 -6.93 8.14 6.29
N GLU A 40 -7.17 8.78 7.44
CA GLU A 40 -6.71 10.15 7.66
C GLU A 40 -5.17 10.17 7.71
N PRO A 41 -4.51 11.12 7.03
CA PRO A 41 -3.06 11.26 7.08
C PRO A 41 -2.57 11.46 8.52
N LYS A 42 -1.53 10.71 8.90
CA LYS A 42 -0.84 10.83 10.19
C LYS A 42 0.60 11.24 9.98
N LEU A 43 1.10 12.12 10.84
CA LEU A 43 2.51 12.48 10.87
C LEU A 43 3.34 11.26 11.29
N VAL A 44 4.39 10.98 10.53
CA VAL A 44 5.41 9.97 10.77
C VAL A 44 6.72 10.69 11.05
N VAL A 45 7.35 10.34 12.17
CA VAL A 45 8.61 10.91 12.61
C VAL A 45 9.66 9.80 12.59
N GLU A 46 10.61 9.91 11.68
CA GLU A 46 11.72 8.98 11.54
C GLU A 46 13.05 9.73 11.69
N GLY A 47 14.09 9.09 12.19
CA GLY A 47 15.39 9.75 12.29
C GLY A 47 16.44 8.92 13.00
N SER A 48 17.69 9.35 12.90
CA SER A 48 18.82 8.76 13.62
C SER A 48 19.51 9.80 14.50
N ILE A 49 19.97 9.34 15.65
CA ILE A 49 20.74 10.12 16.61
C ILE A 49 21.95 9.26 17.00
N GLU A 50 23.13 9.67 16.55
CA GLU A 50 24.38 8.93 16.73
C GLU A 50 25.46 9.80 17.37
N ASN A 51 26.38 9.17 18.10
CA ASN A 51 27.47 9.89 18.76
C ASN A 51 28.43 10.51 17.73
N GLY A 52 28.71 11.79 17.89
CA GLY A 52 29.64 12.52 17.01
C GLY A 52 29.02 12.97 15.69
N MET A 53 27.74 12.69 15.44
CA MET A 53 26.99 13.19 14.30
C MET A 53 25.82 14.08 14.75
N PRO A 54 25.42 15.08 13.96
CA PRO A 54 24.20 15.82 14.24
C PRO A 54 22.97 14.90 14.11
N PRO A 55 21.92 15.10 14.93
CA PRO A 55 20.67 14.38 14.76
C PRO A 55 20.01 14.76 13.42
N PHE A 56 19.43 13.77 12.74
CA PHE A 56 18.60 14.01 11.56
C PHE A 56 17.22 13.41 11.76
N ILE A 57 16.20 14.11 11.31
CA ILE A 57 14.79 13.72 11.41
C ILE A 57 14.15 13.94 10.04
N THR A 58 13.40 12.94 9.58
CA THR A 58 12.54 12.97 8.40
C THR A 58 11.09 13.00 8.88
N LEU A 59 10.32 13.97 8.38
CA LEU A 59 8.90 14.10 8.69
C LEU A 59 8.08 13.80 7.43
N THR A 60 7.25 12.77 7.49
CA THR A 60 6.36 12.38 6.39
C THR A 60 4.93 12.20 6.87
N GLN A 61 3.99 12.03 5.94
CA GLN A 61 2.61 11.68 6.22
C GLN A 61 2.29 10.29 5.70
N THR A 62 1.50 9.53 6.47
CA THR A 62 1.00 8.23 6.01
C THR A 62 0.13 8.38 4.77
N ILE A 63 0.40 7.56 3.76
CA ILE A 63 -0.43 7.47 2.56
C ILE A 63 -1.47 6.33 2.69
N PRO A 64 -2.65 6.46 2.05
CA PRO A 64 -3.60 5.36 1.96
C PRO A 64 -2.96 4.12 1.34
N PHE A 65 -3.25 2.94 1.90
CA PHE A 65 -2.76 1.67 1.34
C PHE A 65 -3.33 1.40 -0.07
N TYR A 66 -4.57 1.84 -0.31
CA TYR A 66 -5.24 1.75 -1.60
C TYR A 66 -5.28 3.14 -2.24
N GLY A 67 -4.73 3.27 -3.44
CA GLY A 67 -4.69 4.53 -4.19
C GLY A 67 -3.56 4.54 -5.20
N GLU A 68 -3.56 5.55 -6.07
CA GLU A 68 -2.42 5.81 -6.94
C GLU A 68 -1.42 6.70 -6.20
N ILE A 69 -0.16 6.27 -6.15
CA ILE A 69 0.94 7.09 -5.63
C ILE A 69 1.42 7.96 -6.79
N ASN A 70 1.27 9.28 -6.66
CA ASN A 70 1.80 10.22 -7.64
C ASN A 70 3.23 10.62 -7.26
N PHE A 71 4.22 10.00 -7.91
CA PHE A 71 5.64 10.33 -7.68
C PHE A 71 6.00 11.76 -8.08
N ASN A 72 5.20 12.44 -8.91
CA ASN A 72 5.42 13.86 -9.23
C ASN A 72 5.03 14.78 -8.07
N GLU A 73 4.31 14.25 -7.07
CA GLU A 73 3.84 14.95 -5.89
C GLU A 73 4.48 14.40 -4.61
N LEU A 74 5.66 13.75 -4.73
CA LEU A 74 6.34 13.13 -3.60
C LEU A 74 6.60 14.12 -2.45
N ASP A 75 6.91 15.38 -2.79
CA ASP A 75 7.11 16.49 -1.87
C ASP A 75 5.90 16.72 -0.96
N ASN A 76 4.67 16.54 -1.47
CA ASN A 76 3.44 16.71 -0.70
C ASN A 76 3.28 15.69 0.44
N TYR A 77 4.05 14.60 0.42
CA TYR A 77 4.05 13.60 1.48
C TYR A 77 5.04 13.94 2.60
N TYR A 78 5.90 14.95 2.43
CA TYR A 78 6.76 15.47 3.49
C TYR A 78 6.05 16.60 4.24
N ALA A 79 6.38 16.75 5.53
CA ALA A 79 5.87 17.85 6.33
C ALA A 79 6.88 19.01 6.30
N HIS A 80 6.42 20.17 5.83
CA HIS A 80 7.24 21.38 5.67
C HIS A 80 6.97 22.41 6.77
N ASP A 81 7.89 23.35 6.95
CA ASP A 81 7.80 24.48 7.89
C ASP A 81 7.60 24.04 9.35
N ALA A 82 8.08 22.84 9.69
CA ALA A 82 7.96 22.27 11.02
C ALA A 82 9.08 22.76 11.96
N GLU A 83 8.72 23.18 13.17
CA GLU A 83 9.70 23.42 14.23
C GLU A 83 10.08 22.09 14.89
N VAL A 84 11.30 21.62 14.61
CA VAL A 84 11.83 20.36 15.18
C VAL A 84 12.92 20.66 16.19
N ILE A 85 12.70 20.21 17.44
CA ILE A 85 13.64 20.40 18.54
C ILE A 85 14.00 19.02 19.11
N VAL A 86 15.29 18.71 19.12
CA VAL A 86 15.83 17.50 19.76
C VAL A 86 16.44 17.89 21.11
N ASN A 87 16.06 17.19 22.16
CA ASN A 87 16.49 17.45 23.54
C ASN A 87 16.94 16.14 24.20
N ASP A 88 18.12 16.14 24.83
CA ASP A 88 18.71 14.97 25.50
C ASP A 88 18.54 14.97 27.03
N GLY A 89 17.77 15.91 27.56
CA GLY A 89 17.56 16.21 28.98
C GLY A 89 18.47 17.31 29.52
N THR A 90 19.53 17.68 28.81
CA THR A 90 20.53 18.68 29.25
C THR A 90 20.75 19.80 28.26
N ALA A 91 20.71 19.50 26.97
CA ALA A 91 20.86 20.43 25.86
C ALA A 91 19.69 20.28 24.88
N SER A 92 19.48 21.29 24.06
CA SER A 92 18.50 21.27 22.97
C SER A 92 19.11 21.81 21.70
N VAL A 93 18.73 21.24 20.58
CA VAL A 93 19.09 21.71 19.25
C VAL A 93 17.85 21.80 18.39
N THR A 94 17.65 22.96 17.77
CA THR A 94 16.61 23.17 16.75
C THR A 94 17.20 22.75 15.40
N LEU A 95 16.50 21.88 14.68
CA LEU A 95 16.94 21.41 13.38
C LEU A 95 16.57 22.40 12.27
N THR A 96 17.34 22.39 11.19
CA THR A 96 17.06 23.16 9.98
C THR A 96 16.45 22.23 8.94
N GLU A 97 15.36 22.65 8.32
CA GLU A 97 14.74 21.93 7.21
C GLU A 97 15.61 22.02 5.95
N TYR A 98 15.72 20.90 5.22
CA TYR A 98 16.39 20.83 3.93
C TYR A 98 15.45 20.21 2.90
N CYS A 99 15.13 20.95 1.84
CA CYS A 99 14.32 20.47 0.73
C CYS A 99 15.19 19.67 -0.24
N LEU A 100 14.74 18.48 -0.66
CA LEU A 100 15.48 17.64 -1.62
C LEU A 100 15.76 18.37 -2.94
N SER A 101 14.83 19.24 -3.37
CA SER A 101 14.93 20.05 -4.58
C SER A 101 15.98 21.15 -4.51
N GLU A 102 16.38 21.57 -3.31
CA GLU A 102 17.34 22.66 -3.07
C GLU A 102 18.72 22.15 -2.65
N LEU A 103 18.91 20.84 -2.62
CA LEU A 103 20.18 20.24 -2.24
C LEU A 103 21.27 20.58 -3.28
N PRO A 104 22.45 21.03 -2.83
CA PRO A 104 23.63 21.11 -3.66
C PRO A 104 23.91 19.75 -4.32
N GLU A 105 24.27 19.76 -5.62
CA GLU A 105 24.55 18.53 -6.38
C GLU A 105 25.61 17.63 -5.72
N GLU A 106 26.53 18.25 -4.98
CA GLU A 106 27.61 17.59 -4.22
C GLU A 106 27.08 16.74 -3.05
N LEU A 107 25.91 17.07 -2.50
CA LEU A 107 25.32 16.39 -1.34
C LEU A 107 24.33 15.28 -1.73
N ILE A 108 23.84 15.28 -2.97
CA ILE A 108 22.91 14.26 -3.49
C ILE A 108 23.36 12.81 -3.20
N PRO A 109 24.61 12.38 -3.49
CA PRO A 109 25.00 11.00 -3.27
C PRO A 109 25.00 10.62 -1.78
N ILE A 110 25.36 11.56 -0.91
CA ILE A 110 25.38 11.37 0.54
C ILE A 110 23.96 11.24 1.07
N VAL A 111 23.06 12.13 0.64
CA VAL A 111 21.65 12.10 1.04
C VAL A 111 20.94 10.84 0.55
N ALA A 112 21.24 10.37 -0.67
CA ALA A 112 20.66 9.13 -1.19
C ALA A 112 21.00 7.90 -0.33
N GLU A 113 22.24 7.80 0.17
CA GLU A 113 22.66 6.76 1.11
C GLU A 113 21.88 6.86 2.44
N PHE A 114 21.78 8.07 3.00
CA PHE A 114 20.99 8.30 4.23
C PHE A 114 19.51 7.96 4.07
N LEU A 115 18.92 8.22 2.91
CA LEU A 115 17.53 7.90 2.59
C LEU A 115 17.32 6.43 2.21
N GLY A 116 18.38 5.61 2.16
CA GLY A 116 18.31 4.20 1.78
C GLY A 116 17.93 3.98 0.32
N LEU A 117 18.20 4.95 -0.56
CA LEU A 117 17.92 4.90 -1.99
C LEU A 117 19.07 4.34 -2.83
N ALA A 118 20.27 4.20 -2.25
CA ALA A 118 21.52 3.80 -2.90
C ALA A 118 22.13 2.53 -2.28
#